data_AF-A0A8T3MZ13-F1
#
_entry.id   AF-A0A8T3MZ13-F1
#
_cell.length_a   1.000
_cell.length_b   1.000
_cell.length_c   1.000
_cell.angle_alpha   90.00
_cell.angle_beta   90.00
_cell.angle_gamma   90.00
#
_symmetry.space_group_name_H-M   'P 1'
#
loop_
_entity.id
_entity.type
_entity.pdbx_description
1 polymer ?
#
loop_
_entity_poly.entity_id
_entity_poly.type
_entity_poly.pdbx_seq_one_letter_code
_entity_poly.pdbx_strand_id
1 'polypeptide(L)'
;MTSSIGLPGSRTRKVLTLAMALTLVVGASGAADAAYTYSNTTRMYACVNNITKVARIVVPKNGTRACKSGETLVSWYKRGATGPRGATGLTGPAGVAGPAGADGATGPAGPAGADGATG
;
A
#
# COMPACT_ATOMS: atom_id res chain seq x y z
N MET A 1 51.25 -16.29 59.99
CA MET A 1 50.42 -16.54 58.79
C MET A 1 49.33 -15.49 58.74
N THR A 2 49.50 -14.41 57.97
CA THR A 2 48.41 -13.57 57.42
C THR A 2 49.05 -12.61 56.42
N SER A 3 48.61 -12.71 55.17
CA SER A 3 49.26 -12.21 53.97
C SER A 3 49.20 -10.70 53.79
N SER A 4 50.31 -10.17 53.30
CA SER A 4 50.49 -8.83 52.75
C SER A 4 49.55 -8.61 51.55
N ILE A 5 48.48 -7.84 51.73
CA ILE A 5 47.68 -7.31 50.62
C ILE A 5 48.32 -5.98 50.22
N GLY A 6 49.36 -6.07 49.38
CA GLY A 6 49.90 -4.93 48.68
C GLY A 6 48.90 -4.46 47.63
N LEU A 7 48.34 -3.26 47.84
CA LEU A 7 47.49 -2.58 46.87
C LEU A 7 48.29 -2.32 45.57
N PRO A 8 47.83 -2.78 44.40
CA PRO A 8 48.54 -2.55 43.15
C PRO A 8 48.46 -1.08 42.69
N GLY A 9 49.59 -0.60 42.16
CA GLY A 9 49.83 0.79 41.79
C GLY A 9 48.91 1.37 40.70
N SER A 10 48.97 2.69 40.56
CA SER A 10 48.06 3.55 39.77
C SER A 10 47.92 3.18 38.28
N ARG A 11 48.84 2.39 37.72
CA ARG A 11 48.76 1.91 36.33
C ARG A 11 47.77 0.77 36.14
N THR A 12 47.58 -0.09 37.15
CA THR A 12 46.68 -1.26 37.06
C THR A 12 45.21 -0.87 37.21
N ARG A 13 44.89 0.23 37.91
CA ARG A 13 43.52 0.79 37.98
C ARG A 13 43.01 1.26 36.62
N LYS A 14 43.87 1.89 35.81
CA LYS A 14 43.48 2.38 34.47
C LYS A 14 43.22 1.22 33.50
N VAL A 15 43.99 0.14 33.59
CA VAL A 15 43.82 -1.05 32.75
C VAL A 15 42.54 -1.81 33.13
N LEU A 16 42.21 -1.90 34.43
CA LEU A 16 40.98 -2.55 34.88
C LEU A 16 39.72 -1.76 34.51
N THR A 17 39.76 -0.42 34.55
CA THR A 17 38.64 0.40 34.06
C THR A 17 38.48 0.37 32.54
N LEU A 18 39.56 0.21 31.77
CA LEU A 18 39.46 0.04 30.31
C LEU A 18 38.92 -1.35 29.93
N ALA A 19 39.23 -2.40 30.70
CA ALA A 19 38.69 -3.73 30.45
C ALA A 19 37.17 -3.83 30.72
N MET A 20 36.62 -2.98 31.60
CA MET A 20 35.19 -2.94 31.92
C MET A 20 34.38 -1.96 31.05
N ALA A 21 35.05 -1.12 30.25
CA ALA A 21 34.40 -0.27 29.25
C ALA A 21 34.39 -0.89 27.84
N LEU A 22 35.18 -1.95 27.60
CA LEU A 22 35.29 -2.65 26.32
C LEU A 22 34.43 -3.93 26.24
N THR A 23 33.48 -4.14 27.14
CA THR A 23 32.50 -5.25 27.04
C THR A 23 31.08 -4.78 26.75
N LEU A 24 30.85 -3.47 26.55
CA LEU A 24 29.53 -2.91 26.21
C LEU A 24 29.30 -2.67 24.70
N VAL A 25 30.20 -3.12 23.82
CA VAL A 25 30.03 -2.98 22.35
C VAL A 25 30.03 -4.34 21.63
N VAL A 26 29.67 -5.42 22.32
CA VAL A 26 29.34 -6.70 21.66
C VAL A 26 27.99 -7.18 22.16
N GLY A 27 26.93 -6.41 21.86
CA GLY A 27 25.59 -6.70 22.36
C GLY A 27 24.44 -6.23 21.46
N ALA A 28 24.68 -5.95 20.18
CA ALA A 28 23.63 -5.53 19.25
C ALA A 28 23.74 -6.10 17.83
N SER A 29 24.50 -7.19 17.61
CA SER A 29 24.36 -7.99 16.37
C SER A 29 23.30 -9.09 16.50
N GLY A 30 22.73 -9.30 17.68
CA GLY A 30 21.60 -10.20 17.88
C GLY A 30 20.27 -9.52 17.56
N ALA A 31 19.57 -10.02 16.54
CA ALA A 31 18.18 -9.71 16.14
C ALA A 31 17.92 -8.68 15.03
N ALA A 32 18.87 -8.36 14.15
CA ALA A 32 18.51 -7.76 12.85
C ALA A 32 18.03 -8.82 11.82
N ASP A 33 18.44 -10.09 11.94
CA ASP A 33 18.24 -11.09 10.87
C ASP A 33 17.00 -11.99 11.01
N ALA A 34 16.07 -11.65 11.90
CA ALA A 34 14.75 -12.30 11.94
C ALA A 34 13.61 -11.39 11.45
N ALA A 35 13.80 -10.06 11.48
CA ALA A 35 12.83 -9.08 11.02
C ALA A 35 13.13 -8.53 9.60
N TYR A 36 14.35 -8.73 9.09
CA TYR A 36 14.72 -8.49 7.69
C TYR A 36 14.28 -9.73 6.87
N THR A 37 13.16 -9.80 6.16
CA THR A 37 12.92 -9.11 4.89
C THR A 37 11.54 -9.50 4.29
N TYR A 38 10.50 -9.71 5.09
CA TYR A 38 9.17 -9.93 4.47
C TYR A 38 8.64 -8.68 3.74
N SER A 39 9.13 -7.49 4.13
CA SER A 39 8.65 -6.21 3.60
C SER A 39 9.19 -5.87 2.21
N ASN A 40 10.45 -6.21 1.90
CA ASN A 40 11.08 -5.81 0.63
C ASN A 40 10.91 -6.84 -0.51
N THR A 41 10.60 -8.10 -0.22
CA THR A 41 10.33 -9.07 -1.29
C THR A 41 9.00 -8.76 -1.99
N THR A 42 8.99 -8.88 -3.32
CA THR A 42 7.77 -8.78 -4.14
C THR A 42 7.01 -10.12 -4.18
N ARG A 43 7.67 -11.21 -3.79
CA ARG A 43 7.15 -12.58 -3.79
C ARG A 43 7.09 -13.16 -2.39
N MET A 44 5.98 -13.80 -2.08
CA MET A 44 5.84 -14.67 -0.92
C MET A 44 6.12 -16.11 -1.34
N TYR A 45 6.62 -16.92 -0.40
CA TYR A 45 6.92 -18.34 -0.64
C TYR A 45 6.23 -19.21 0.40
N ALA A 46 5.76 -20.38 -0.02
CA ALA A 46 5.29 -21.43 0.89
C ALA A 46 5.76 -22.80 0.41
N CYS A 47 5.85 -23.73 1.34
CA CYS A 47 5.98 -25.14 1.06
C CYS A 47 4.64 -25.83 1.27
N VAL A 48 4.17 -26.56 0.27
CA VAL A 48 2.90 -27.28 0.29
C VAL A 48 3.17 -28.76 0.36
N ASN A 49 2.65 -29.45 1.39
CA ASN A 49 2.78 -30.90 1.47
C ASN A 49 2.05 -31.58 0.30
N ASN A 50 2.73 -32.49 -0.40
CA ASN A 50 2.21 -33.12 -1.62
C ASN A 50 1.05 -34.08 -1.33
N ILE A 51 0.92 -34.58 -0.11
CA ILE A 51 -0.16 -35.47 0.31
C ILE A 51 -1.28 -34.64 0.94
N THR A 52 -1.01 -33.98 2.07
CA THR A 52 -2.03 -33.29 2.88
C THR A 52 -2.46 -31.93 2.35
N LYS A 53 -1.73 -31.36 1.38
CA LYS A 53 -1.94 -30.01 0.83
C LYS A 53 -1.85 -28.86 1.84
N VAL A 54 -1.38 -29.12 3.06
CA VAL A 54 -1.11 -28.09 4.07
C VAL A 54 0.05 -27.22 3.60
N ALA A 55 -0.15 -25.90 3.64
CA ALA A 55 0.85 -24.91 3.27
C ALA A 55 1.52 -24.30 4.50
N ARG A 56 2.85 -24.17 4.47
CA ARG A 56 3.66 -23.47 5.47
C ARG A 56 4.40 -22.33 4.80
N ILE A 57 4.20 -21.11 5.29
CA ILE A 57 4.91 -19.93 4.83
C ILE A 57 6.40 -20.07 5.17
N VAL A 58 7.28 -19.76 4.22
CA VAL A 58 8.73 -19.88 4.39
C VAL A 58 9.46 -18.66 3.84
N VAL A 59 10.69 -18.47 4.29
CA VAL A 59 11.66 -17.53 3.71
C VAL A 59 12.86 -18.35 3.23
N PRO A 60 13.03 -18.56 1.91
CA PRO A 60 14.23 -19.20 1.41
C PRO A 60 15.44 -18.27 1.65
N LYS A 61 16.49 -18.79 2.29
CA LYS A 61 17.78 -18.09 2.43
C LYS A 61 18.70 -18.54 1.30
N ASN A 62 19.26 -17.60 0.53
CA ASN A 62 20.30 -17.81 -0.52
C ASN A 62 20.58 -19.28 -0.89
N GLY A 63 19.72 -19.90 -1.69
CA GLY A 63 19.96 -21.23 -2.25
C GLY A 63 19.70 -22.44 -1.34
N THR A 64 19.28 -22.27 -0.08
CA THR A 64 18.85 -23.39 0.76
C THR A 64 17.43 -23.84 0.42
N ARG A 65 17.22 -25.17 0.38
CA ARG A 65 15.88 -25.76 0.23
C ARG A 65 15.04 -25.45 1.47
N ALA A 66 14.06 -24.55 1.31
CA ALA A 66 13.12 -24.19 2.38
C ALA A 66 12.07 -25.30 2.66
N CYS A 67 11.87 -26.21 1.71
CA CYS A 67 10.85 -27.25 1.76
C CYS A 67 11.43 -28.61 2.15
N LYS A 68 10.64 -29.37 2.91
CA LYS A 68 10.96 -30.74 3.31
C LYS A 68 10.76 -31.70 2.13
N SER A 69 11.26 -32.93 2.27
CA SER A 69 10.95 -33.99 1.30
C SER A 69 9.44 -34.22 1.25
N GLY A 70 8.89 -34.37 0.04
CA GLY A 70 7.45 -34.48 -0.17
C GLY A 70 6.69 -33.16 -0.07
N GLU A 71 7.36 -32.01 -0.06
CA GLU A 71 6.76 -30.69 -0.19
C GLU A 71 7.13 -30.02 -1.52
N THR A 72 6.22 -29.22 -2.06
CA THR A 72 6.45 -28.38 -3.25
C THR A 72 6.58 -26.91 -2.84
N LEU A 73 7.61 -26.22 -3.34
CA LEU A 73 7.76 -24.77 -3.16
C LEU A 73 6.82 -24.04 -4.12
N VAL A 74 5.92 -23.23 -3.57
CA VAL A 74 5.05 -22.33 -4.34
C VAL A 74 5.41 -20.89 -4.03
N SER A 75 5.17 -19.99 -4.98
CA SER A 75 5.36 -18.55 -4.79
C SER A 75 4.23 -17.75 -5.41
N TRP A 76 3.91 -16.60 -4.81
CA TRP A 76 2.91 -15.66 -5.33
C TRP A 76 3.33 -14.22 -5.07
N TYR A 77 2.73 -13.28 -5.79
CA TYR A 77 2.98 -11.85 -5.60
C TYR A 77 2.26 -11.34 -4.36
N LYS A 78 2.91 -10.45 -3.60
CA LYS A 78 2.27 -9.79 -2.44
C LYS A 78 1.14 -8.83 -2.81
N ARG A 79 1.13 -8.35 -4.07
CA ARG A 79 0.11 -7.45 -4.62
C ARG A 79 -0.52 -8.11 -5.85
N GLY A 80 -1.84 -7.96 -5.98
CA GLY A 80 -2.56 -8.35 -7.20
C GLY A 80 -2.25 -7.42 -8.38
N ALA A 81 -2.70 -7.83 -9.57
CA ALA A 81 -2.69 -6.93 -10.73
C ALA A 81 -3.59 -5.71 -10.46
N THR A 82 -3.31 -4.59 -11.13
CA THR A 82 -4.25 -3.47 -11.18
C THR A 82 -5.58 -3.96 -11.77
N GLY A 83 -6.70 -3.59 -11.14
CA GLY A 83 -8.03 -3.94 -11.63
C GLY A 83 -8.32 -3.32 -13.01
N PRO A 84 -9.31 -3.86 -13.75
CA PRO A 84 -9.71 -3.28 -15.02
C PRO A 84 -10.23 -1.85 -14.83
N ARG A 85 -10.18 -1.04 -15.89
CA ARG A 85 -10.87 0.26 -15.92
C ARG A 85 -12.36 0.04 -15.67
N GLY A 86 -12.99 0.92 -14.87
CA GLY A 86 -14.43 0.92 -14.69
C GLY A 86 -15.20 1.14 -16.00
N ALA A 87 -16.45 0.70 -16.05
CA ALA A 87 -17.32 0.93 -17.21
C ALA A 87 -17.51 2.42 -17.50
N THR A 88 -17.76 2.76 -18.77
CA THR A 88 -18.20 4.11 -19.15
C THR A 88 -19.52 4.44 -18.44
N GLY A 89 -19.67 5.69 -17.98
CA GLY A 89 -20.93 6.15 -17.37
C GLY A 89 -22.09 6.11 -18.36
N LEU A 90 -23.32 6.07 -17.85
CA LEU A 90 -24.53 6.14 -18.67
C LEU A 90 -24.61 7.50 -19.40
N THR A 91 -25.22 7.50 -20.58
CA THR A 91 -25.62 8.75 -21.25
C THR A 91 -26.57 9.52 -20.35
N GLY A 92 -26.40 10.84 -20.28
CA GLY A 92 -27.31 11.72 -19.53
C GLY A 92 -28.75 11.69 -20.06
N PRO A 93 -29.74 12.14 -19.26
CA PRO A 93 -31.12 12.23 -19.72
C PRO A 93 -31.26 13.20 -20.90
N ALA A 94 -32.32 13.05 -21.69
CA ALA A 94 -32.69 14.04 -22.70
C ALA A 94 -32.94 15.41 -22.05
N GLY A 95 -32.66 16.49 -22.78
CA GLY A 95 -32.99 17.84 -22.35
C GLY A 95 -34.50 18.06 -22.20
N VAL A 96 -34.89 19.05 -21.41
CA VAL A 96 -36.30 19.47 -21.31
C VAL A 96 -36.79 20.05 -22.64
N ALA A 97 -38.09 19.91 -22.93
CA ALA A 97 -38.70 20.58 -24.06
C ALA A 97 -38.54 22.11 -23.93
N GLY A 98 -38.42 22.80 -25.08
CA GLY A 98 -38.37 24.25 -25.11
C GLY A 98 -39.71 24.89 -24.69
N PRO A 99 -39.71 26.19 -24.31
CA PRO A 99 -40.94 26.91 -24.02
C PRO A 99 -41.86 26.97 -25.25
N ALA A 100 -43.16 27.15 -25.01
CA ALA A 100 -44.12 27.45 -26.08
C ALA A 100 -43.72 28.76 -26.79
N GLY A 101 -44.05 28.87 -28.08
CA GLY A 101 -43.86 30.10 -28.85
C GLY A 101 -44.72 31.26 -28.32
N ALA A 102 -44.29 32.49 -28.57
CA ALA A 102 -45.10 33.67 -28.25
C ALA A 102 -46.39 33.71 -29.09
N ASP A 103 -47.44 34.29 -28.52
CA ASP A 103 -48.68 34.58 -29.25
C ASP A 103 -48.40 35.48 -30.47
N GLY A 104 -49.20 35.31 -31.53
CA GLY A 104 -49.10 36.13 -32.73
C GLY A 104 -49.48 37.59 -32.49
N ALA A 105 -48.91 38.50 -33.28
CA ALA A 105 -49.29 39.91 -33.23
C ALA A 105 -50.77 40.11 -33.57
N THR A 106 -51.44 41.03 -32.89
CA THR A 106 -52.77 41.50 -33.25
C THR A 106 -52.77 42.05 -34.68
N GLY A 107 -53.79 41.73 -35.47
CA GLY A 107 -53.94 42.24 -36.84
C GLY A 107 -54.07 43.76 -36.91
N PRO A 108 -53.81 44.37 -38.08
CA PRO A 108 -53.97 45.81 -38.26
C PRO A 108 -55.43 46.24 -38.06
N ALA A 109 -55.63 47.50 -37.68
CA ALA A 109 -56.96 48.10 -37.68
C ALA A 109 -57.57 48.03 -39.10
N GLY A 110 -58.89 47.85 -39.18
CA GLY A 110 -59.61 47.86 -40.45
C GLY A 110 -59.57 49.24 -41.13
N PRO A 111 -59.82 49.31 -42.45
CA PRO A 111 -59.90 50.58 -43.16
C PRO A 111 -61.04 51.44 -42.61
N ALA A 112 -60.90 52.76 -42.75
CA ALA A 112 -62.01 53.69 -42.48
C ALA A 112 -63.21 53.36 -43.37
N GLY A 113 -64.43 53.54 -42.84
CA GLY A 113 -65.65 53.39 -43.62
C GLY A 113 -65.72 54.42 -44.76
N ALA A 114 -66.38 54.05 -45.86
CA ALA A 114 -66.63 55.00 -46.95
C ALA A 114 -67.54 56.14 -46.47
N ASP A 115 -67.24 57.36 -46.91
CA ASP A 115 -68.12 58.51 -46.69
C ASP A 115 -69.50 58.22 -47.29
N GLY A 116 -70.57 58.51 -46.54
CA GLY A 116 -71.93 58.33 -47.00
C GLY A 116 -72.25 59.24 -48.19
N ALA A 117 -72.90 58.72 -49.22
CA ALA A 117 -73.36 59.53 -50.35
C ALA A 117 -74.38 60.57 -49.86
N THR A 118 -74.11 61.85 -50.09
CA THR A 118 -75.05 62.94 -49.84
C THR A 118 -76.24 62.80 -50.80
N GLY A 119 -77.46 62.75 -50.25
CA GLY A 119 -78.72 62.71 -50.98
C GLY A 119 -79.20 64.07 -51.48
#